data_AF-A0A6B1D2X8-F1
#
_entry.id   AF-A0A6B1D2X8-F1
#
_cell.length_a   1.000
_cell.length_b   1.000
_cell.length_c   1.000
_cell.angle_alpha   90.00
_cell.angle_beta   90.00
_cell.angle_gamma   90.00
#
_symmetry.space_group_name_H-M   'P 1'
#
loop_
_entity.id
_entity.type
_entity.pdbx_description
1 polymer ?
#
loop_
_entity_poly.entity_id
_entity_poly.type
_entity_poly.pdbx_seq_one_letter_code
_entity_poly.pdbx_strand_id
1 'polypeptide(L)'
;MVQERITVLKMLEDGKITVDEATALLDVIEQPDLPEEQRIGTDPVQPFTRDPLGQPQPSDAGEGDLSGVDLAKMTEMKIHGVTPEFIESIRELDLAGLSMDKLVEMRIHGVTPDYVLEMRAAGLDPSVNQLIEMRIHGVTPGILREFQSLGFEDLNIGKLIELRIHGVTPEYIRQMEALGVEGLTLDRLIEMRIHGVDAEYLKRMNKLG
;
A
#
# COMPACT_ATOMS: atom_id res chain seq x y z
N MET A 1 22.88 50.17 -14.73
CA MET A 1 21.43 50.37 -14.92
C MET A 1 21.03 50.68 -16.37
N VAL A 2 21.33 51.85 -16.97
CA VAL A 2 20.82 52.17 -18.34
C VAL A 2 21.36 51.24 -19.43
N GLN A 3 22.64 50.84 -19.37
CA GLN A 3 23.26 49.98 -20.37
C GLN A 3 22.72 48.54 -20.36
N GLU A 4 22.41 48.01 -19.18
CA GLU A 4 21.89 46.64 -19.01
C GLU A 4 20.47 46.50 -19.56
N ARG A 5 19.63 47.51 -19.30
CA ARG A 5 18.29 47.62 -19.89
C ARG A 5 18.32 47.64 -21.43
N ILE A 6 19.25 48.38 -22.01
CA ILE A 6 19.41 48.44 -23.48
C ILE A 6 19.83 47.07 -24.04
N THR A 7 20.71 46.36 -23.35
CA THR A 7 21.15 45.02 -23.76
C THR A 7 20.00 44.01 -23.72
N VAL A 8 19.17 44.01 -22.67
CA VAL A 8 18.00 43.11 -22.57
C VAL A 8 16.99 43.37 -23.70
N LEU A 9 16.70 44.65 -24.00
CA LEU A 9 15.80 45.01 -25.09
C LEU A 9 16.34 44.59 -26.46
N LYS A 10 17.65 44.69 -26.68
CA LYS A 10 18.29 44.22 -27.92
C LYS A 10 18.22 42.71 -28.06
N MET A 11 18.32 41.95 -26.96
CA MET A 11 18.17 40.50 -26.99
C MET A 11 16.73 40.06 -27.31
N LEU A 12 15.74 40.83 -26.86
CA LEU A 12 14.33 40.63 -27.23
C LEU A 12 14.09 40.95 -28.72
N GLU A 13 14.67 42.06 -29.22
CA GLU A 13 14.60 42.43 -30.63
C GLU A 13 15.27 41.40 -31.55
N ASP A 14 16.41 40.87 -31.14
CA ASP A 14 17.12 39.78 -31.83
C ASP A 14 16.39 38.41 -31.73
N GLY A 15 15.28 38.33 -30.98
CA GLY A 15 14.50 37.10 -30.76
C GLY A 15 15.23 36.04 -29.92
N LYS A 16 16.30 36.42 -29.21
CA LYS A 16 17.12 35.50 -28.38
C LYS A 16 16.47 35.15 -27.05
N ILE A 17 15.53 35.98 -26.62
CA ILE A 17 14.74 35.81 -25.41
C ILE A 17 13.28 36.15 -25.69
N THR A 18 12.39 35.57 -24.91
CA THR A 18 10.95 35.85 -24.95
C THR A 18 10.61 37.14 -24.21
N VAL A 19 9.39 37.66 -24.43
CA VAL A 19 8.89 38.85 -23.73
C VAL A 19 8.84 38.62 -22.21
N ASP A 20 8.50 37.40 -21.78
CA ASP A 20 8.42 37.05 -20.36
C ASP A 20 9.81 37.02 -19.71
N GLU A 21 10.81 36.45 -20.40
CA GLU A 21 12.21 36.45 -19.95
C GLU A 21 12.80 37.86 -19.91
N ALA A 22 12.48 38.70 -20.91
CA ALA A 22 12.91 40.10 -20.92
C ALA A 22 12.29 40.89 -19.76
N THR A 23 11.02 40.64 -19.43
CA THR A 23 10.32 41.29 -18.32
C THR A 23 10.95 40.92 -16.98
N ALA A 24 11.22 39.64 -16.74
CA ALA A 24 11.87 39.18 -15.52
C ALA A 24 13.27 39.78 -15.33
N LEU A 25 14.04 39.93 -16.41
CA LEU A 25 15.37 40.54 -16.35
C LEU A 25 15.31 42.05 -16.09
N LEU A 26 14.32 42.75 -16.64
CA LEU A 26 14.13 44.19 -16.40
C LEU A 26 13.69 44.47 -14.95
N ASP A 27 12.83 43.63 -14.38
CA ASP A 27 12.39 43.75 -12.98
C ASP A 27 13.56 43.64 -11.98
N VAL A 28 14.55 42.80 -12.29
CA VAL A 28 15.77 42.65 -11.47
C VAL A 28 16.70 43.87 -11.61
N ILE A 29 16.74 44.51 -12.77
CA ILE A 29 17.59 45.70 -13.02
C ILE A 29 16.98 46.97 -12.42
N GLU A 30 15.66 47.09 -12.35
CA GLU A 30 14.94 48.25 -11.79
C GLU A 30 14.87 48.26 -10.24
N GLN A 31 15.40 47.23 -9.57
CA GLN A 31 15.50 47.16 -8.10
C GLN A 31 16.96 47.24 -7.63
N PRO A 32 17.55 48.44 -7.48
CA PRO A 32 18.96 48.57 -7.12
C PRO A 32 19.31 48.43 -5.63
N ASP A 33 18.30 48.31 -4.75
CA ASP A 33 18.49 48.23 -3.29
C ASP A 33 18.01 46.90 -2.70
N LEU A 34 18.69 45.80 -3.07
CA LEU A 34 18.65 44.56 -2.27
C LEU A 34 19.80 44.60 -1.25
N PRO A 35 19.56 44.28 0.05
CA PRO A 35 20.59 44.29 1.09
C PRO A 35 21.81 43.42 0.74
N GLU A 36 23.00 43.88 1.12
CA GLU A 36 24.32 43.32 0.78
C GLU A 36 24.55 41.84 1.17
N GLU A 37 23.64 41.21 1.92
CA GLU A 37 23.78 39.84 2.44
C GLU A 37 23.64 38.73 1.37
N GLN A 38 23.29 39.07 0.12
CA GLN A 38 23.17 38.10 -0.98
C GLN A 38 24.21 38.27 -2.09
N ARG A 39 25.23 39.13 -1.88
CA ARG A 39 26.39 39.16 -2.77
C ARG A 39 27.36 38.05 -2.39
N ILE A 40 27.55 37.06 -3.28
CA ILE A 40 28.58 36.04 -3.16
C ILE A 40 29.95 36.76 -3.19
N GLY A 41 30.48 37.04 -2.01
CA GLY A 41 31.76 37.70 -1.81
C GLY A 41 32.92 36.75 -2.12
N THR A 42 33.71 37.14 -3.12
CA THR A 42 35.08 36.68 -3.31
C THR A 42 35.97 37.37 -2.27
N ASP A 43 36.14 36.77 -1.10
CA ASP A 43 37.17 37.17 -0.13
C ASP A 43 38.06 35.97 0.23
N PRO A 44 39.34 36.22 0.53
CA PRO A 44 40.37 35.19 0.59
C PRO A 44 40.13 34.20 1.72
N VAL A 45 40.24 32.91 1.42
CA VAL A 45 40.11 31.78 2.35
C VAL A 45 41.07 31.97 3.53
N GLN A 46 40.54 32.27 4.71
CA GLN A 46 41.30 32.21 5.96
C GLN A 46 41.37 30.76 6.47
N PRO A 47 42.47 30.33 7.10
CA PRO A 47 42.59 28.97 7.61
C PRO A 47 41.60 28.75 8.75
N PHE A 48 40.81 27.67 8.68
CA PHE A 48 39.88 27.27 9.73
C PHE A 48 40.61 26.99 11.06
N THR A 49 40.55 27.92 12.00
CA THR A 49 40.75 27.63 13.43
C THR A 49 39.40 27.26 14.03
N ARG A 50 39.25 26.00 14.45
CA ARG A 50 38.05 25.45 15.10
C ARG A 50 37.82 26.10 16.48
N ASP A 51 36.58 26.51 16.77
CA ASP A 51 36.14 26.96 18.10
C ASP A 51 35.00 26.06 18.65
N PRO A 52 34.91 25.81 19.98
CA PRO A 52 34.39 24.59 20.61
C PRO A 52 32.97 24.76 21.19
N LEU A 53 31.99 25.00 20.32
CA LEU A 53 30.58 24.89 20.71
C LEU A 53 29.92 23.85 19.83
N GLY A 54 29.76 22.65 20.40
CA GLY A 54 29.26 21.45 19.72
C GLY A 54 27.85 21.61 19.18
N GLN A 55 27.76 22.06 17.93
CA GLN A 55 26.62 21.77 17.09
C GLN A 55 26.73 20.31 16.64
N PRO A 56 25.66 19.50 16.74
CA PRO A 56 25.71 18.14 16.22
C PRO A 56 26.01 18.22 14.71
N GLN A 57 27.08 17.56 14.29
CA GLN A 57 27.38 17.41 12.86
C GLN A 57 26.26 16.58 12.21
N PRO A 58 25.88 16.87 10.95
CA PRO A 58 24.92 16.04 10.21
C PRO A 58 25.39 14.59 9.97
N SER A 59 26.56 14.20 10.50
CA SER A 59 27.15 12.87 10.41
C SER A 59 26.76 11.89 11.53
N ASP A 60 25.91 12.29 12.49
CA ASP A 60 25.53 11.39 13.61
C ASP A 60 24.33 10.48 13.30
N ALA A 61 23.69 10.64 12.14
CA ALA A 61 22.92 9.55 11.55
C ALA A 61 23.90 8.79 10.67
N GLY A 62 24.36 7.61 11.12
CA GLY A 62 25.22 6.76 10.31
C GLY A 62 24.62 6.63 8.91
N GLU A 63 25.26 7.23 7.92
CA GLU A 63 24.96 7.03 6.51
C GLU A 63 25.33 5.57 6.23
N GLY A 64 24.36 4.69 6.45
CA GLY A 64 24.51 3.26 6.24
C GLY A 64 24.99 3.01 4.82
N ASP A 65 25.93 2.09 4.67
CA ASP A 65 26.42 1.66 3.37
C ASP A 65 25.25 1.21 2.47
N LEU A 66 24.95 2.01 1.44
CA LEU A 66 23.86 1.75 0.49
C LEU A 66 24.30 0.86 -0.68
N SER A 67 25.57 0.43 -0.74
CA SER A 67 26.12 -0.32 -1.89
C SER A 67 25.45 -1.67 -2.14
N GLY A 68 24.77 -2.23 -1.13
CA GLY A 68 23.99 -3.48 -1.24
C GLY A 68 22.49 -3.29 -1.41
N VAL A 69 22.00 -2.05 -1.57
CA VAL A 69 20.56 -1.78 -1.67
C VAL A 69 20.07 -2.00 -3.09
N ASP A 70 19.08 -2.90 -3.24
CA ASP A 70 18.31 -3.02 -4.46
C ASP A 70 17.32 -1.85 -4.57
N LEU A 71 17.73 -0.81 -5.32
CA LEU A 71 16.92 0.39 -5.52
C LEU A 71 15.61 0.10 -6.27
N ALA A 72 15.59 -0.90 -7.15
CA ALA A 72 14.37 -1.31 -7.84
C ALA A 72 13.37 -1.89 -6.82
N LYS A 73 13.85 -2.74 -5.92
CA LYS A 73 13.03 -3.29 -4.84
C LYS A 73 12.50 -2.23 -3.88
N MET A 74 13.35 -1.27 -3.49
CA MET A 74 12.92 -0.17 -2.61
C MET A 74 11.87 0.72 -3.28
N THR A 75 12.00 0.94 -4.59
CA THR A 75 11.01 1.68 -5.38
C THR A 75 9.68 0.93 -5.43
N GLU A 76 9.69 -0.38 -5.69
CA GLU A 76 8.50 -1.23 -5.67
C GLU A 76 7.81 -1.20 -4.29
N MET A 77 8.59 -1.39 -3.22
CA MET A 77 8.09 -1.30 -1.85
C MET A 77 7.39 0.03 -1.59
N LYS A 78 8.00 1.15 -2.02
CA LYS A 78 7.40 2.48 -1.89
C LYS A 78 6.12 2.64 -2.71
N ILE A 79 6.08 2.14 -3.95
CA ILE A 79 4.90 2.19 -4.82
C ILE A 79 3.72 1.45 -4.18
N HIS A 80 3.98 0.28 -3.57
CA HIS A 80 2.95 -0.52 -2.90
C HIS A 80 2.74 -0.13 -1.43
N GLY A 81 3.37 0.94 -0.95
CA GLY A 81 3.20 1.47 0.40
C GLY A 81 3.76 0.56 1.49
N VAL A 82 4.74 -0.28 1.22
CA VAL A 82 5.47 -1.03 2.27
C VAL A 82 6.33 -0.02 3.04
N THR A 83 5.89 0.35 4.26
CA THR A 83 6.60 1.31 5.12
C THR A 83 7.42 0.59 6.19
N PRO A 84 8.44 1.24 6.80
CA PRO A 84 9.17 0.66 7.92
C PRO A 84 8.25 0.18 9.06
N GLU A 85 7.23 0.97 9.41
CA GLU A 85 6.27 0.65 10.47
C GLU A 85 5.45 -0.60 10.13
N PHE A 86 5.08 -0.78 8.85
CA PHE A 86 4.42 -2.00 8.39
C PHE A 86 5.35 -3.22 8.49
N ILE A 87 6.63 -3.08 8.12
CA ILE A 87 7.61 -4.17 8.21
C ILE A 87 7.83 -4.58 9.67
N GLU A 88 7.99 -3.61 10.56
CA GLU A 88 8.17 -3.84 12.00
C GLU A 88 6.96 -4.56 12.59
N SER A 89 5.75 -4.02 12.38
CA SER A 89 4.52 -4.64 12.89
C SER A 89 4.26 -6.04 12.35
N ILE A 90 4.60 -6.33 11.09
CA ILE A 90 4.49 -7.70 10.54
C ILE A 90 5.54 -8.65 11.13
N ARG A 91 6.76 -8.17 11.40
CA ARG A 91 7.82 -8.97 12.02
C ARG A 91 7.49 -9.36 13.46
N GLU A 92 6.84 -8.49 14.21
CA GLU A 92 6.37 -8.76 15.58
C GLU A 92 5.34 -9.89 15.67
N LEU A 93 4.72 -10.27 14.55
CA LEU A 93 3.75 -11.37 14.49
C LEU A 93 4.40 -12.75 14.33
N ASP A 94 5.74 -12.82 14.26
CA ASP A 94 6.52 -14.06 14.15
C ASP A 94 6.04 -14.97 13.00
N LEU A 95 5.71 -14.37 11.85
CA LEU A 95 5.31 -15.11 10.66
C LEU A 95 6.52 -15.76 9.98
N ALA A 96 6.46 -17.08 9.78
CA ALA A 96 7.50 -17.80 9.05
C ALA A 96 7.48 -17.46 7.54
N GLY A 97 8.66 -17.42 6.93
CA GLY A 97 8.80 -17.25 5.47
C GLY A 97 8.59 -15.83 4.95
N LEU A 98 8.72 -14.81 5.80
CA LEU A 98 8.68 -13.42 5.38
C LEU A 98 9.88 -13.08 4.47
N SER A 99 9.58 -12.59 3.27
CA SER A 99 10.53 -11.99 2.33
C SER A 99 10.06 -10.58 1.94
N MET A 100 10.94 -9.79 1.31
CA MET A 100 10.55 -8.47 0.80
C MET A 100 9.47 -8.58 -0.28
N ASP A 101 9.50 -9.62 -1.11
CA ASP A 101 8.45 -9.92 -2.08
C ASP A 101 7.12 -10.19 -1.39
N LYS A 102 7.13 -11.00 -0.31
CA LYS A 102 5.92 -11.30 0.44
C LYS A 102 5.34 -10.08 1.14
N LEU A 103 6.17 -9.17 1.65
CA LEU A 103 5.70 -7.91 2.24
C LEU A 103 5.00 -7.02 1.20
N VAL A 104 5.53 -6.98 -0.03
CA VAL A 104 4.88 -6.30 -1.16
C VAL A 104 3.54 -6.97 -1.50
N GLU A 105 3.51 -8.29 -1.69
CA GLU A 105 2.27 -9.05 -1.96
C GLU A 105 1.21 -8.83 -0.87
N MET A 106 1.61 -8.87 0.41
CA MET A 106 0.74 -8.60 1.55
C MET A 106 0.10 -7.21 1.44
N ARG A 107 0.87 -6.16 1.08
CA ARG A 107 0.30 -4.81 0.88
C ARG A 107 -0.64 -4.75 -0.31
N ILE A 108 -0.27 -5.35 -1.44
CA ILE A 108 -1.10 -5.41 -2.65
C ILE A 108 -2.47 -6.04 -2.35
N HIS A 109 -2.48 -7.13 -1.58
CA HIS A 109 -3.71 -7.86 -1.26
C HIS A 109 -4.38 -7.40 0.06
N GLY A 110 -3.84 -6.37 0.71
CA GLY A 110 -4.44 -5.80 1.91
C GLY A 110 -4.35 -6.69 3.16
N VAL A 111 -3.31 -7.52 3.28
CA VAL A 111 -2.98 -8.21 4.53
C VAL A 111 -2.40 -7.19 5.51
N THR A 112 -3.10 -6.98 6.62
CA THR A 112 -2.72 -6.03 7.69
C THR A 112 -2.33 -6.80 8.97
N PRO A 113 -1.53 -6.19 9.87
CA PRO A 113 -1.24 -6.81 11.17
C PRO A 113 -2.52 -7.19 11.95
N ASP A 114 -3.51 -6.27 12.00
CA ASP A 114 -4.80 -6.51 12.64
C ASP A 114 -5.52 -7.73 12.07
N TYR A 115 -5.49 -7.90 10.74
CA TYR A 115 -6.12 -9.06 10.11
C TYR A 115 -5.46 -10.36 10.54
N VAL A 116 -4.13 -10.41 10.61
CA VAL A 116 -3.42 -11.60 11.09
C VAL A 116 -3.82 -11.92 12.53
N LEU A 117 -3.88 -10.90 13.40
CA LEU A 117 -4.29 -11.04 14.79
C LEU A 117 -5.74 -11.53 14.91
N GLU A 118 -6.66 -10.96 14.15
CA GLU A 118 -8.07 -11.37 14.13
C GLU A 118 -8.25 -12.82 13.64
N MET A 119 -7.50 -13.23 12.62
CA MET A 119 -7.52 -14.62 12.14
C MET A 119 -7.01 -15.59 13.20
N ARG A 120 -5.93 -15.24 13.92
CA ARG A 120 -5.41 -16.00 15.06
C ARG A 120 -6.37 -16.05 16.23
N ALA A 121 -7.02 -14.94 16.55
CA ALA A 121 -8.04 -14.87 17.59
C ALA A 121 -9.27 -15.74 17.26
N ALA A 122 -9.56 -15.94 15.97
CA ALA A 122 -10.59 -16.86 15.51
C ALA A 122 -10.13 -18.35 15.50
N GLY A 123 -8.95 -18.65 16.03
CA GLY A 123 -8.42 -20.01 16.18
C GLY A 123 -7.68 -20.56 14.96
N LEU A 124 -7.37 -19.72 13.95
CA LEU A 124 -6.64 -20.12 12.77
C LEU A 124 -5.18 -19.67 12.82
N ASP A 125 -4.25 -20.51 12.37
CA ASP A 125 -2.83 -20.14 12.24
C ASP A 125 -2.38 -20.20 10.77
N PRO A 126 -2.72 -19.18 9.96
CA PRO A 126 -2.39 -19.16 8.55
C PRO A 126 -0.92 -18.79 8.31
N SER A 127 -0.28 -19.48 7.36
CA SER A 127 0.98 -19.05 6.78
C SER A 127 0.83 -17.74 5.99
N VAL A 128 1.94 -17.07 5.67
CA VAL A 128 1.94 -15.85 4.85
C VAL A 128 1.22 -16.04 3.51
N ASN A 129 1.46 -17.16 2.82
CA ASN A 129 0.79 -17.46 1.56
C ASN A 129 -0.72 -17.65 1.76
N GLN A 130 -1.13 -18.33 2.82
CA GLN A 130 -2.55 -18.49 3.14
C GLN A 130 -3.21 -17.16 3.49
N LEU A 131 -2.57 -16.27 4.24
CA LEU A 131 -3.10 -14.94 4.52
C LEU A 131 -3.39 -14.15 3.23
N ILE A 132 -2.47 -14.22 2.27
CA ILE A 132 -2.61 -13.58 0.96
C ILE A 132 -3.77 -14.24 0.18
N GLU A 133 -3.81 -15.56 0.10
CA GLU A 133 -4.85 -16.32 -0.60
C GLU A 133 -6.25 -16.05 -0.01
N MET A 134 -6.35 -16.04 1.32
CA MET A 134 -7.58 -15.71 2.04
C MET A 134 -8.06 -14.29 1.69
N ARG A 135 -7.16 -13.31 1.61
CA ARG A 135 -7.51 -11.95 1.18
C ARG A 135 -7.98 -11.90 -0.27
N ILE A 136 -7.30 -12.60 -1.17
CA ILE A 136 -7.68 -12.70 -2.59
C ILE A 136 -9.11 -13.22 -2.75
N HIS A 137 -9.50 -14.23 -1.97
CA HIS A 137 -10.83 -14.82 -2.01
C HIS A 137 -11.84 -14.18 -1.05
N GLY A 138 -11.46 -13.09 -0.37
CA GLY A 138 -12.34 -12.34 0.51
C GLY A 138 -12.79 -13.12 1.74
N VAL A 139 -11.92 -13.96 2.30
CA VAL A 139 -12.14 -14.60 3.61
C VAL A 139 -11.86 -13.58 4.71
N THR A 140 -12.85 -13.35 5.57
CA THR A 140 -12.77 -12.42 6.69
C THR A 140 -13.06 -13.13 8.01
N PRO A 141 -12.59 -12.60 9.16
CA PRO A 141 -12.97 -13.10 10.48
C PRO A 141 -14.48 -13.06 10.73
N GLY A 142 -15.20 -12.13 10.09
CA GLY A 142 -16.66 -12.07 10.13
C GLY A 142 -17.31 -13.27 9.45
N ILE A 143 -16.85 -13.62 8.24
CA ILE A 143 -17.36 -14.78 7.50
C ILE A 143 -17.18 -16.09 8.28
N LEU A 144 -16.01 -16.29 8.90
CA LEU A 144 -15.76 -17.46 9.73
C LEU A 144 -16.77 -17.57 10.88
N ARG A 145 -17.00 -16.48 11.62
CA ARG A 145 -17.98 -16.44 12.71
C ARG A 145 -19.40 -16.70 12.22
N GLU A 146 -19.77 -16.19 11.04
CA GLU A 146 -21.08 -16.46 10.45
C GLU A 146 -21.26 -17.94 10.12
N PHE A 147 -20.27 -18.62 9.53
CA PHE A 147 -20.37 -20.06 9.30
C PHE A 147 -20.44 -20.87 10.60
N GLN A 148 -19.65 -20.50 11.62
CA GLN A 148 -19.73 -21.12 12.95
C GLN A 148 -21.13 -20.95 13.56
N SER A 149 -21.76 -19.78 13.40
CA SER A 149 -23.13 -19.53 13.89
C SER A 149 -24.21 -20.37 13.17
N LEU A 150 -23.90 -20.86 11.96
CA LEU A 150 -24.74 -21.79 11.20
C LEU A 150 -24.43 -23.26 11.54
N GLY A 151 -23.61 -23.53 12.56
CA GLY A 151 -23.27 -24.88 13.01
C GLY A 151 -22.06 -25.51 12.30
N PHE A 152 -21.32 -24.76 11.49
CA PHE A 152 -20.08 -25.23 10.85
C PHE A 152 -18.86 -24.82 11.67
N GLU A 153 -18.53 -25.61 12.70
CA GLU A 153 -17.50 -25.28 13.68
C GLU A 153 -16.07 -25.66 13.21
N ASP A 154 -15.92 -26.79 12.51
CA ASP A 154 -14.63 -27.35 12.09
C ASP A 154 -14.18 -26.89 10.70
N LEU A 155 -13.96 -25.58 10.55
CA LEU A 155 -13.54 -24.97 9.29
C LEU A 155 -12.04 -24.77 9.22
N ASN A 156 -11.37 -25.58 8.41
CA ASN A 156 -9.98 -25.31 8.04
C ASN A 156 -9.87 -24.20 6.97
N ILE A 157 -8.70 -23.58 6.87
CA ILE A 157 -8.41 -22.47 5.96
C ILE A 157 -8.73 -22.82 4.50
N GLY A 158 -8.32 -24.02 4.06
CA GLY A 158 -8.57 -24.47 2.68
C GLY A 158 -10.05 -24.57 2.36
N LYS A 159 -10.86 -25.10 3.29
CA LYS A 159 -12.32 -25.17 3.14
C LYS A 159 -12.94 -23.78 3.08
N LEU A 160 -12.50 -22.83 3.91
CA LEU A 160 -12.97 -21.45 3.84
C LEU A 160 -12.70 -20.83 2.47
N ILE A 161 -11.48 -20.99 1.94
CA ILE A 161 -11.11 -20.50 0.61
C ILE A 161 -11.98 -21.15 -0.47
N GLU A 162 -12.15 -22.47 -0.44
CA GLU A 162 -12.97 -23.22 -1.39
C GLU A 162 -14.43 -22.73 -1.40
N LEU A 163 -15.03 -22.53 -0.21
CA LEU A 163 -16.38 -21.98 -0.08
C LEU A 163 -16.49 -20.61 -0.77
N ARG A 164 -15.48 -19.75 -0.59
CA ARG A 164 -15.44 -18.43 -1.23
C ARG A 164 -15.27 -18.51 -2.74
N ILE A 165 -14.39 -19.38 -3.24
CA ILE A 165 -14.18 -19.61 -4.68
C ILE A 165 -15.50 -20.02 -5.36
N HIS A 166 -16.27 -20.90 -4.74
CA HIS A 166 -17.53 -21.40 -5.30
C HIS A 166 -18.75 -20.55 -4.91
N GLY A 167 -18.57 -19.42 -4.23
CA GLY A 167 -19.67 -18.52 -3.88
C GLY A 167 -20.66 -19.10 -2.86
N VAL A 168 -20.22 -20.06 -2.04
CA VAL A 168 -20.99 -20.51 -0.87
C VAL A 168 -20.85 -19.44 0.21
N THR A 169 -21.99 -18.87 0.60
CA THR A 169 -22.07 -17.79 1.60
C THR A 169 -23.00 -18.18 2.73
N PRO A 170 -22.85 -17.61 3.94
CA PRO A 170 -23.81 -17.79 5.02
C PRO A 170 -25.26 -17.48 4.58
N GLU A 171 -25.42 -16.47 3.73
CA GLU A 171 -26.72 -16.11 3.17
C GLU A 171 -27.31 -17.19 2.26
N TYR A 172 -26.48 -17.80 1.41
CA TYR A 172 -26.92 -18.92 0.58
C TYR A 172 -27.41 -20.10 1.42
N ILE A 173 -26.70 -20.41 2.50
CA ILE A 173 -27.08 -21.49 3.43
C ILE A 173 -28.44 -21.20 4.05
N ARG A 174 -28.63 -20.00 4.62
CA ARG A 174 -29.93 -19.58 5.19
C ARG A 174 -31.08 -19.67 4.19
N GLN A 175 -30.83 -19.35 2.92
CA GLN A 175 -31.84 -19.49 1.87
C GLN A 175 -32.19 -20.96 1.59
N MET A 176 -31.21 -21.87 1.61
CA MET A 176 -31.45 -23.30 1.44
C MET A 176 -32.25 -23.86 2.64
N GLU A 177 -31.88 -23.48 3.87
CA GLU A 177 -32.60 -23.86 5.08
C GLU A 177 -34.04 -23.35 5.08
N ALA A 178 -34.26 -22.09 4.67
CA ALA A 178 -35.59 -21.50 4.56
C ALA A 178 -36.49 -22.18 3.51
N LEU A 179 -35.88 -22.83 2.51
CA LEU A 179 -36.59 -23.66 1.52
C LEU A 179 -36.83 -25.10 2.02
N GLY A 180 -36.41 -25.43 3.24
CA GLY A 180 -36.55 -26.76 3.82
C GLY A 180 -35.58 -27.79 3.24
N VAL A 181 -34.45 -27.35 2.67
CA VAL A 181 -33.41 -28.27 2.21
C VAL A 181 -32.69 -28.86 3.41
N GLU A 182 -32.88 -30.15 3.66
CA GLU A 182 -32.23 -30.88 4.73
C GLU A 182 -30.86 -31.44 4.31
N GLY A 183 -30.00 -31.79 5.27
CA GLY A 183 -28.73 -32.47 5.00
C GLY A 183 -27.66 -31.60 4.32
N LEU A 184 -27.66 -30.29 4.59
CA LEU A 184 -26.71 -29.34 4.01
C LEU A 184 -25.32 -29.50 4.62
N THR A 185 -24.47 -30.31 3.97
CA THR A 185 -23.02 -30.29 4.21
C THR A 185 -22.36 -29.21 3.36
N LEU A 186 -21.20 -28.71 3.80
CA LEU A 186 -20.43 -27.71 3.03
C LEU A 186 -20.05 -28.22 1.64
N ASP A 187 -19.64 -29.49 1.53
CA ASP A 187 -19.30 -30.11 0.24
C ASP A 187 -20.52 -30.17 -0.69
N ARG A 188 -21.69 -30.47 -0.14
CA ARG A 188 -22.93 -30.47 -0.92
C ARG A 188 -23.31 -29.07 -1.39
N LEU A 189 -23.16 -28.07 -0.52
CA LEU A 189 -23.40 -26.66 -0.88
C LEU A 189 -22.44 -26.19 -1.97
N ILE A 190 -21.17 -26.61 -1.93
CA ILE A 190 -20.18 -26.36 -2.98
C ILE A 190 -20.62 -27.01 -4.29
N GLU A 191 -20.96 -28.30 -4.27
CA GLU A 191 -21.44 -29.04 -5.44
C GLU A 191 -22.68 -28.37 -6.07
N MET A 192 -23.65 -27.97 -5.24
CA MET A 192 -24.84 -27.26 -5.67
C MET A 192 -24.48 -25.95 -6.37
N ARG A 193 -23.56 -25.15 -5.81
CA ARG A 193 -23.09 -23.92 -6.44
C ARG A 193 -22.37 -24.16 -7.77
N ILE A 194 -21.51 -25.18 -7.85
CA ILE A 194 -20.83 -25.57 -9.09
C ILE A 194 -21.84 -25.90 -10.20
N HIS A 195 -22.96 -26.53 -9.85
CA HIS A 195 -24.01 -26.89 -10.80
C HIS A 195 -25.12 -25.83 -10.96
N GLY A 196 -24.93 -24.62 -10.43
CA GLY A 196 -25.89 -23.52 -10.58
C GLY A 196 -27.22 -23.73 -9.85
N VAL A 197 -27.22 -24.57 -8.82
CA VAL A 197 -28.40 -24.80 -7.96
C VAL A 197 -28.48 -23.69 -6.92
N ASP A 198 -29.37 -22.74 -7.16
CA ASP A 198 -29.68 -21.64 -6.25
C ASP A 198 -31.13 -21.67 -5.73
N ALA A 199 -31.45 -20.74 -4.84
CA ALA A 199 -32.78 -20.66 -4.24
C ALA A 199 -33.88 -20.44 -5.29
N GLU A 200 -33.58 -19.67 -6.34
CA GLU A 200 -34.52 -19.39 -7.42
C GLU A 200 -34.75 -20.62 -8.29
N TYR A 201 -33.70 -21.40 -8.59
CA TYR A 201 -33.80 -22.68 -9.26
C TYR A 201 -34.71 -23.64 -8.49
N LEU A 202 -34.47 -23.81 -7.19
CA LEU A 202 -35.30 -24.69 -6.35
C LEU A 202 -36.76 -24.24 -6.29
N LYS A 203 -37.03 -22.93 -6.11
CA LYS A 203 -38.39 -22.38 -6.15
C LYS A 203 -39.10 -22.63 -7.47
N ARG A 204 -38.39 -22.49 -8.61
CA ARG A 204 -38.97 -22.77 -9.93
C ARG A 204 -39.33 -24.26 -10.08
N MET A 205 -38.42 -25.15 -9.70
CA MET A 205 -38.68 -26.60 -9.78
C MET A 205 -39.86 -27.01 -8.90
N ASN A 206 -39.96 -26.45 -7.68
CA ASN A 206 -41.08 -26.72 -6.78
C ASN A 206 -42.44 -26.23 -7.33
N LYS A 207 -42.47 -25.21 -8.19
CA LYS A 207 -43.70 -24.74 -8.85
C LYS A 207 -44.12 -25.60 -10.05
N LEU A 208 -43.21 -26.42 -10.59
CA LEU A 208 -43.45 -27.29 -11.74
C LEU A 208 -43.84 -28.72 -11.32
N GLY A 209 -43.68 -29.06 -10.04
CA GLY A 209 -44.20 -30.27 -9.39
C GLY A 209 -45.38 -29.97 -8.48
#